data_AF-A0AAV4W5G8-F1
#
_entry.id   AF-A0AAV4W5G8-F1
#
_cell.length_a   1.000
_cell.length_b   1.000
_cell.length_c   1.000
_cell.angle_alpha   90.00
_cell.angle_beta   90.00
_cell.angle_gamma   90.00
#
_symmetry.space_group_name_H-M   'P 1'
#
loop_
_entity.id
_entity.type
_entity.pdbx_description
1 polymer ?
#
loop_
_entity_poly.entity_id
_entity_poly.type
_entity_poly.pdbx_seq_one_letter_code
_entity_poly.pdbx_strand_id
1 'polypeptide(L)'
;MSFLQWNCRSLKNKKIWLHQPPFTTSEFWVFQETFLKADDLLSFPNKIFFRTHRNNRTGGGLLIGIPTSMSGRVIFENSQDPNLEILAIEIRSHTFLFTIVNIYAPHGLDINQVQNFSVL
;
A
#
# COMPACT_ATOMS: atom_id res chain seq x y z
N MET A 1 6.68 15.48 5.47
CA MET A 1 5.80 14.29 5.43
C MET A 1 4.75 14.49 4.35
N SER A 2 4.95 13.91 3.16
CA SER A 2 4.00 13.96 2.05
C SER A 2 3.50 12.56 1.66
N PHE A 3 2.18 12.42 1.51
CA PHE A 3 1.53 11.17 1.14
C PHE A 3 0.90 11.30 -0.24
N LEU A 4 1.13 10.31 -1.08
CA LEU A 4 0.44 10.13 -2.35
C LEU A 4 -0.42 8.88 -2.28
N GLN A 5 -1.74 9.08 -2.28
CA GLN A 5 -2.70 7.98 -2.37
C GLN A 5 -3.20 7.84 -3.81
N TRP A 6 -3.25 6.61 -4.33
CA TRP A 6 -3.75 6.36 -5.67
C TRP A 6 -4.38 4.97 -5.83
N ASN A 7 -5.66 4.93 -6.19
CA ASN A 7 -6.24 3.74 -6.79
C ASN A 7 -5.73 3.64 -8.25
N CYS A 8 -4.78 2.73 -8.45
CA CYS A 8 -4.02 2.65 -9.68
C CYS A 8 -4.84 2.12 -10.84
N ARG A 9 -5.85 1.28 -10.59
CA ARG A 9 -6.51 0.43 -11.60
C ARG A 9 -5.48 -0.16 -12.58
N SER A 10 -4.57 -0.97 -12.04
CA SER A 10 -3.33 -1.48 -12.65
C SER A 10 -2.18 -0.48 -12.81
N LEU A 11 -0.98 -0.90 -12.37
CA LEU A 11 0.28 -0.21 -12.62
C LEU A 11 1.01 -0.65 -13.90
N LYS A 12 0.57 -1.73 -14.55
CA LYS A 12 1.33 -2.40 -15.64
C LYS A 12 1.80 -1.44 -16.73
N ASN A 13 0.90 -0.55 -17.19
CA ASN A 13 1.17 0.42 -18.24
C ASN A 13 1.40 1.84 -17.71
N LYS A 14 1.56 2.00 -16.39
CA LYS A 14 1.66 3.30 -15.72
C LYS A 14 2.99 3.49 -15.00
N LYS A 15 3.92 2.53 -15.09
CA LYS A 15 5.24 2.59 -14.42
C LYS A 15 6.02 3.86 -14.76
N ILE A 16 5.92 4.38 -15.99
CA ILE A 16 6.62 5.61 -16.38
C ILE A 16 6.20 6.84 -15.55
N TRP A 17 4.94 6.89 -15.11
CA TRP A 17 4.42 7.99 -14.29
C TRP A 17 5.08 8.03 -12.92
N LEU A 18 5.53 6.88 -12.41
CA LEU A 18 6.21 6.79 -11.12
C LEU A 18 7.53 7.57 -11.10
N HIS A 19 8.11 7.86 -12.28
CA HIS A 19 9.33 8.65 -12.46
C HIS A 19 9.08 10.15 -12.64
N GLN A 20 7.84 10.63 -12.47
CA GLN A 20 7.48 12.03 -12.59
C GLN A 20 6.82 12.54 -11.29
N PRO A 21 6.86 13.85 -10.99
CA PRO A 21 6.02 14.41 -9.94
C PRO A 21 4.53 14.12 -10.20
N PRO A 22 3.71 13.90 -9.16
CA PRO A 22 4.05 13.96 -7.73
C PRO A 22 4.70 12.68 -7.17
N PHE A 23 4.90 11.64 -7.98
CA PHE A 23 5.39 10.35 -7.51
C PHE A 23 6.83 10.45 -6.98
N THR A 24 7.72 11.11 -7.71
CA THR A 24 9.13 11.26 -7.31
C THR A 24 9.34 12.18 -6.11
N THR A 25 8.42 13.10 -5.86
CA THR A 25 8.52 14.10 -4.77
C THR A 25 7.76 13.70 -3.50
N SER A 26 6.87 12.72 -3.59
CA SER A 26 6.11 12.23 -2.42
C SER A 26 6.93 11.23 -1.62
N GLU A 27 6.99 11.40 -0.31
CA GLU A 27 7.73 10.52 0.60
C GLU A 27 7.07 9.14 0.68
N PHE A 28 5.76 9.13 0.93
CA PHE A 28 4.96 7.91 1.10
C PHE A 28 4.04 7.67 -0.08
N TRP A 29 3.99 6.44 -0.58
CA TRP A 29 3.03 6.00 -1.59
C TRP A 29 2.03 5.04 -0.96
N VAL A 30 0.74 5.24 -1.21
CA VAL A 30 -0.35 4.42 -0.68
C VAL A 30 -1.27 4.05 -1.83
N PHE A 31 -0.98 2.93 -2.47
CA PHE A 31 -1.62 2.52 -3.71
C PHE A 31 -2.61 1.38 -3.50
N GLN A 32 -3.77 1.49 -4.16
CA GLN A 32 -4.76 0.43 -4.27
C GLN A 32 -4.83 -0.07 -5.71
N GLU A 33 -5.37 -1.27 -5.91
CA GLU A 33 -5.59 -1.86 -7.24
C GLU A 33 -4.31 -1.87 -8.10
N THR A 34 -3.18 -2.28 -7.52
CA THR A 34 -1.90 -2.29 -8.25
C THR A 34 -1.86 -3.33 -9.38
N PHE A 35 -2.62 -4.43 -9.21
CA PHE A 35 -2.68 -5.59 -10.09
C PHE A 35 -1.32 -6.29 -10.28
N LEU A 36 -0.38 -6.05 -9.36
CA LEU A 36 0.90 -6.74 -9.36
C LEU A 36 0.72 -8.17 -8.87
N LYS A 37 1.46 -9.10 -9.48
CA LYS A 37 1.58 -10.49 -9.08
C LYS A 37 2.78 -10.68 -8.13
N ALA A 38 2.86 -11.87 -7.53
CA ALA A 38 3.95 -12.25 -6.63
C ALA A 38 5.34 -12.04 -7.27
N ASP A 39 5.47 -12.42 -8.54
CA ASP A 39 6.68 -12.42 -9.35
C ASP A 39 6.93 -11.09 -10.09
N ASP A 40 5.97 -10.14 -10.06
CA ASP A 40 6.16 -8.85 -10.70
C ASP A 40 7.25 -8.05 -9.98
N LEU A 41 8.30 -7.70 -10.70
CA LEU A 41 9.37 -6.83 -10.22
C LEU A 41 8.90 -5.37 -10.20
N LEU A 42 8.96 -4.77 -9.01
CA LEU A 42 8.82 -3.34 -8.79
C LEU A 42 9.90 -2.89 -7.81
N SER A 43 10.80 -2.05 -8.29
CA SER A 43 11.85 -1.42 -7.48
C SER A 43 11.89 0.07 -7.77
N PHE A 44 12.27 0.86 -6.77
CA PHE A 44 12.47 2.29 -6.89
C PHE A 44 13.61 2.69 -5.96
N PRO A 45 14.64 3.43 -6.44
CA PRO A 45 15.90 3.60 -5.68
C PRO A 45 15.75 4.12 -4.25
N ASN A 46 14.74 4.98 -4.01
CA ASN A 46 14.54 5.65 -2.73
C ASN A 46 13.33 5.12 -1.97
N LYS A 47 12.79 3.95 -2.34
CA LYS A 47 11.60 3.39 -1.69
C LYS A 47 11.75 1.92 -1.32
N ILE A 48 11.29 1.60 -0.12
CA ILE A 48 11.02 0.23 0.33
C ILE A 48 9.53 -0.02 0.12
N PHE A 49 9.18 -1.18 -0.45
CA PHE A 49 7.78 -1.53 -0.75
C PHE A 49 7.27 -2.66 0.13
N PHE A 50 6.08 -2.45 0.69
CA PHE A 50 5.24 -3.45 1.31
C PHE A 50 4.02 -3.63 0.42
N ARG A 51 3.68 -4.85 0.03
CA ARG A 51 2.57 -5.07 -0.90
C ARG A 51 1.85 -6.39 -0.66
N THR A 52 0.58 -6.40 -1.05
CA THR A 52 -0.25 -7.59 -1.13
C THR A 52 -0.64 -7.84 -2.58
N HIS A 53 -1.01 -9.07 -2.92
CA HIS A 53 -1.52 -9.44 -4.24
C HIS A 53 -2.58 -10.52 -4.11
N ARG A 54 -3.44 -10.64 -5.14
CA ARG A 54 -4.43 -11.71 -5.22
C ARG A 54 -3.91 -12.82 -6.14
N ASN A 55 -3.88 -14.06 -5.63
CA ASN A 55 -3.37 -15.20 -6.39
C ASN A 55 -4.34 -15.70 -7.49
N ASN A 56 -5.65 -15.57 -7.28
CA ASN A 56 -6.65 -16.31 -8.06
C ASN A 56 -7.61 -15.43 -8.88
N ARG A 57 -7.38 -14.12 -8.98
CA ARG A 57 -8.21 -13.24 -9.80
C ARG A 57 -7.48 -12.00 -10.29
N THR A 58 -7.92 -11.49 -11.44
CA THR A 58 -7.50 -10.17 -11.90
C THR A 58 -8.06 -9.10 -10.97
N GLY A 59 -7.21 -8.17 -10.55
CA GLY A 59 -7.62 -7.02 -9.75
C GLY A 59 -7.15 -7.06 -8.30
N GLY A 60 -7.33 -5.94 -7.59
CA GLY A 60 -6.85 -5.78 -6.22
C GLY A 60 -5.34 -5.54 -6.12
N GLY A 61 -4.78 -5.87 -4.96
CA GLY A 61 -3.39 -5.64 -4.61
C GLY A 61 -3.18 -4.25 -4.02
N LEU A 62 -2.57 -4.22 -2.84
CA LEU A 62 -2.18 -3.00 -2.13
C LEU A 62 -0.68 -2.80 -2.21
N LEU A 63 -0.23 -1.55 -2.17
CA LEU A 63 1.17 -1.20 -2.00
C LEU A 63 1.32 0.00 -1.08
N ILE A 64 2.25 -0.10 -0.14
CA ILE A 64 2.76 1.02 0.61
C ILE A 64 4.26 1.16 0.31
N GLY A 65 4.65 2.33 -0.17
CA GLY A 65 6.05 2.68 -0.41
C GLY A 65 6.52 3.70 0.62
N ILE A 66 7.63 3.41 1.30
CA ILE A 66 8.23 4.31 2.31
C ILE A 66 9.65 4.71 1.90
N PRO A 67 10.20 5.84 2.37
CA PRO A 67 11.59 6.20 2.12
C PRO A 67 12.57 5.13 2.63
N THR A 68 13.67 4.89 1.89
CA THR A 68 14.74 3.96 2.32
C THR A 68 15.49 4.41 3.57
N SER A 69 15.36 5.67 3.97
CA SER A 69 15.87 6.20 5.24
C SER A 69 15.02 5.83 6.47
N MET A 70 13.90 5.13 6.26
CA MET A 70 13.00 4.69 7.32
C MET A 70 12.92 3.16 7.38
N SER A 71 12.50 2.65 8.53
CA SER A 71 12.17 1.23 8.71
C SER A 71 10.66 1.05 8.75
N GLY A 72 10.18 -0.09 8.27
CA GLY A 72 8.77 -0.44 8.32
C GLY A 72 8.58 -1.92 8.60
N ARG A 73 7.49 -2.27 9.27
CA ARG A 73 7.05 -3.66 9.45
C ARG A 73 5.56 -3.79 9.18
N VAL A 74 5.16 -4.87 8.52
CA VAL A 74 3.73 -5.23 8.41
C VAL A 74 3.24 -5.60 9.80
N ILE A 75 2.22 -4.89 10.27
CA ILE A 75 1.56 -5.19 11.56
C ILE A 75 0.19 -5.84 11.35
N PHE A 76 -0.39 -5.68 10.16
CA PHE A 76 -1.64 -6.35 9.79
C PHE A 76 -1.78 -6.48 8.27
N GLU A 77 -2.32 -7.63 7.84
CA GLU A 77 -2.72 -7.90 6.47
C GLU A 77 -4.03 -8.70 6.47
N ASN A 78 -5.06 -8.22 5.77
CA ASN A 78 -6.29 -9.00 5.62
C ASN A 78 -6.17 -9.96 4.42
N SER A 79 -6.24 -11.26 4.70
CA SER A 79 -6.30 -12.33 3.70
C SER A 79 -7.65 -13.07 3.67
N GLN A 80 -8.57 -12.78 4.60
CA GLN A 80 -9.76 -13.59 4.86
C GLN A 80 -10.97 -13.16 4.02
N ASP A 81 -11.16 -11.86 3.81
CA ASP A 81 -12.24 -11.35 2.97
C ASP A 81 -11.70 -11.08 1.56
N PRO A 82 -12.18 -11.77 0.51
CA PRO A 82 -11.72 -11.53 -0.84
C PRO A 82 -11.97 -10.08 -1.28
N ASN A 83 -13.04 -9.42 -0.81
CA ASN A 83 -13.50 -8.11 -1.23
C ASN A 83 -12.92 -6.95 -0.40
N LEU A 84 -12.41 -7.21 0.79
CA LEU A 84 -11.75 -6.23 1.65
C LEU A 84 -10.26 -6.51 1.77
N GLU A 85 -9.43 -5.68 1.15
CA GLU A 85 -7.99 -5.75 1.30
C GLU A 85 -7.52 -4.67 2.27
N ILE A 86 -6.69 -5.07 3.24
CA ILE A 86 -6.10 -4.16 4.22
C ILE A 86 -4.62 -4.50 4.35
N LEU A 87 -3.78 -3.49 4.28
CA LEU A 87 -2.35 -3.58 4.59
C LEU A 87 -2.02 -2.45 5.56
N ALA A 88 -1.61 -2.81 6.77
CA ALA A 88 -1.12 -1.87 7.76
C ALA A 88 0.37 -2.09 8.01
N ILE A 89 1.13 -1.00 7.94
CA ILE A 89 2.54 -1.00 8.31
C ILE A 89 2.80 0.02 9.41
N GLU A 90 3.56 -0.39 10.41
CA GLU A 90 4.17 0.55 11.35
C GLU A 90 5.46 1.07 10.73
N ILE A 91 5.68 2.38 10.78
CA ILE A 91 6.83 3.07 10.23
C ILE A 91 7.58 3.73 11.38
N ARG A 92 8.90 3.49 11.40
CA ARG A 92 9.80 4.06 12.38
C ARG A 92 10.97 4.76 11.71
N SER A 93 11.20 5.99 12.15
CA SER A 93 12.39 6.80 11.89
C SER A 93 13.00 7.27 13.22
N HIS A 94 14.02 8.11 13.18
CA HIS A 94 14.58 8.73 14.39
C HIS A 94 13.61 9.69 15.09
N THR A 95 12.67 10.29 14.34
CA THR A 95 11.81 11.38 14.81
C THR A 95 10.32 11.04 14.82
N PHE A 96 9.92 9.98 14.12
CA PHE A 96 8.51 9.61 13.94
C PHE A 96 8.29 8.11 14.16
N LEU A 97 7.19 7.80 14.83
CA LEU A 97 6.58 6.47 14.92
C LEU A 97 5.09 6.62 14.60
N PHE A 98 4.64 6.02 13.51
CA PHE A 98 3.24 6.09 13.08
C PHE A 98 2.88 4.89 12.21
N THR A 99 1.58 4.67 12.04
CA THR A 99 1.05 3.57 11.23
C THR A 99 0.37 4.12 9.98
N ILE A 100 0.62 3.50 8.83
CA ILE A 100 -0.18 3.69 7.61
C ILE A 100 -1.09 2.47 7.46
N VAL A 101 -2.39 2.71 7.36
CA VAL A 101 -3.39 1.68 7.03
C VAL A 101 -3.92 1.95 5.63
N ASN A 102 -3.60 1.06 4.69
CA ASN A 102 -4.10 1.09 3.32
C ASN A 102 -5.28 0.14 3.19
N ILE A 103 -6.44 0.66 2.77
CA ILE A 103 -7.69 -0.09 2.68
C ILE A 103 -8.21 0.01 1.24
N TYR A 104 -8.53 -1.14 0.66
CA TYR A 104 -9.34 -1.22 -0.56
C TYR A 104 -10.57 -2.09 -0.27
N ALA A 105 -11.74 -1.48 -0.46
CA ALA A 105 -13.01 -2.00 0.02
C ALA A 105 -14.09 -1.88 -1.06
N PRO A 106 -15.15 -2.73 -1.02
CA PRO A 106 -16.30 -2.55 -1.87
C PRO A 106 -17.06 -1.27 -1.51
N HIS A 107 -17.83 -0.75 -2.46
CA HIS A 107 -18.78 0.32 -2.18
C HIS A 107 -19.77 -0.11 -1.09
N GLY A 108 -20.03 0.79 -0.13
CA GLY A 108 -20.95 0.53 0.96
C GLY A 108 -20.41 -0.37 2.08
N LEU A 109 -19.09 -0.54 2.17
CA LEU A 109 -18.47 -1.19 3.33
C LEU A 109 -18.92 -0.50 4.63
N ASP A 110 -19.41 -1.30 5.57
CA ASP A 110 -19.66 -0.82 6.93
C ASP A 110 -18.32 -0.61 7.65
N ILE A 111 -18.03 0.65 8.00
CA ILE A 111 -16.79 1.03 8.67
C ILE A 111 -16.61 0.33 10.02
N ASN A 112 -17.69 -0.13 10.66
CA ASN A 112 -17.62 -0.89 11.90
C ASN A 112 -16.91 -2.25 11.71
N GLN A 113 -16.92 -2.80 10.50
CA GLN A 113 -16.16 -4.01 10.18
C GLN A 113 -14.63 -3.78 10.20
N VAL A 114 -14.21 -2.52 10.06
CA VAL A 114 -12.80 -2.10 10.10
C VAL A 114 -12.41 -1.59 11.50
N GLN A 115 -13.34 -1.10 12.30
CA GLN A 115 -13.03 -0.51 13.62
C GLN A 115 -12.43 -1.48 14.64
N ASN A 116 -12.55 -2.79 14.44
CA ASN A 116 -11.98 -3.78 15.36
C ASN A 116 -10.44 -3.92 15.25
N PHE A 117 -9.76 -3.11 14.42
CA PHE A 117 -8.30 -3.00 14.42
C PHE A 117 -7.79 -2.27 15.67
N SER A 118 -7.69 -3.00 16.78
CA SER A 118 -6.86 -2.58 17.91
C SER A 118 -5.40 -2.83 17.52
N VAL A 119 -4.65 -1.77 17.24
CA VAL A 119 -3.19 -1.85 17.13
C VAL A 119 -2.68 -2.20 18.53
N LEU A 120 -2.25 -3.45 18.71
CA LEU A 120 -1.59 -3.94 19.94
C LEU A 120 -0.24 -3.25 20.16
#